data_AF-A0A662M1Q6-F1
#
_entry.id   AF-A0A662M1Q6-F1
#
_cell.length_a   1.000
_cell.length_b   1.000
_cell.length_c   1.000
_cell.angle_alpha   90.00
_cell.angle_beta   90.00
_cell.angle_gamma   90.00
#
_symmetry.space_group_name_H-M   'P 1'
#
loop_
_entity.id
_entity.type
_entity.pdbx_description
1 polymer ?
#
loop_
_entity_poly.entity_id
_entity_poly.type
_entity_poly.pdbx_seq_one_letter_code
_entity_poly.pdbx_strand_id
1 'polypeptide(L)'
;MERGIIPIDKNFELEYRYYDRDPKYKYFNRKFEIYLLEKKTLKRNYILHMDNADTRQMMPKIYKGAQGSKRPDFGITTLNWNDIKTKFTEYIVSELGEKQREKVKKAMGKLSSPKI
;
A
#
# COMPACT_ATOMS: atom_id res chain seq x y z
N MET A 1 5.36 -14.31 -8.91
CA MET A 1 4.69 -13.32 -8.03
C MET A 1 5.00 -13.61 -6.56
N GLU A 2 5.51 -12.62 -5.84
CA GLU A 2 5.76 -12.64 -4.39
C GLU A 2 4.58 -11.96 -3.67
N ARG A 3 4.04 -12.57 -2.61
CA ARG A 3 2.92 -11.99 -1.84
C ARG A 3 3.05 -12.34 -0.36
N GLY A 4 2.48 -11.51 0.50
CA GLY A 4 2.44 -11.80 1.93
C GLY A 4 1.52 -10.88 2.72
N ILE A 5 1.35 -11.22 3.99
CA ILE A 5 0.48 -10.51 4.91
C ILE A 5 1.32 -10.02 6.09
N ILE A 6 1.16 -8.75 6.44
CA ILE A 6 1.81 -8.12 7.59
C ILE A 6 0.72 -7.64 8.55
N PRO A 7 0.54 -8.27 9.71
CA PRO A 7 -0.45 -7.82 10.68
C PRO A 7 -0.06 -6.45 11.26
N ILE A 8 -1.01 -5.54 11.32
CA ILE A 8 -0.90 -4.26 12.05
C ILE A 8 -1.36 -4.49 13.49
N ASP A 9 -2.55 -5.05 13.67
CA ASP A 9 -3.09 -5.49 14.95
C ASP A 9 -4.10 -6.64 14.80
N LYS A 10 -4.94 -6.86 15.82
CA LYS A 10 -5.98 -7.89 15.81
C LYS A 10 -7.09 -7.64 14.77
N ASN A 11 -7.28 -6.39 14.36
CA ASN A 11 -8.34 -5.95 13.47
C ASN A 11 -7.82 -5.62 12.07
N PHE A 12 -6.55 -5.24 11.91
CA PHE A 12 -6.02 -4.74 10.63
C PHE A 12 -4.75 -5.47 10.18
N GLU A 13 -4.58 -5.56 8.86
CA GLU A 13 -3.39 -6.11 8.20
C GLU A 13 -3.09 -5.42 6.88
N LEU A 14 -1.84 -5.51 6.47
CA LEU A 14 -1.39 -5.18 5.13
C LEU A 14 -1.26 -6.46 4.31
N GLU A 15 -1.77 -6.46 3.08
CA GLU A 15 -1.48 -7.48 2.09
C GLU A 15 -0.63 -6.86 0.98
N TYR A 16 0.58 -7.38 0.75
CA TYR A 16 1.43 -6.94 -0.34
C TYR A 16 1.47 -7.97 -1.46
N ARG A 17 1.52 -7.49 -2.70
CA ARG A 17 1.63 -8.29 -3.92
C ARG A 17 2.66 -7.64 -4.83
N TYR A 18 3.74 -8.36 -5.08
CA TYR A 18 4.78 -7.97 -6.01
C TYR A 18 4.78 -8.93 -7.20
N TYR A 19 4.46 -8.39 -8.36
CA TYR A 19 4.33 -9.17 -9.58
C TYR A 19 5.71 -9.55 -10.13
N ASP A 20 5.71 -10.42 -11.12
CA ASP A 20 6.94 -10.76 -11.82
C ASP A 20 7.54 -9.53 -12.53
N ARG A 21 8.84 -9.59 -12.81
CA ARG A 21 9.55 -8.47 -13.41
C ARG A 21 8.93 -8.10 -14.75
N ASP A 22 8.60 -6.83 -14.91
CA ASP A 22 8.10 -6.26 -16.15
C ASP A 22 8.83 -4.93 -16.42
N PRO A 23 9.69 -4.88 -17.46
CA PRO A 23 10.47 -3.69 -17.79
C PRO A 23 9.63 -2.49 -18.22
N LYS A 24 8.32 -2.67 -18.48
CA LYS A 24 7.40 -1.54 -18.72
C LYS A 24 7.26 -0.65 -17.49
N TYR A 25 7.51 -1.17 -16.28
CA TYR A 25 7.52 -0.40 -15.04
C TYR A 25 8.90 0.20 -14.78
N LYS A 26 9.16 1.37 -15.37
CA LYS A 26 10.49 2.01 -15.46
C LYS A 26 11.29 2.15 -14.16
N TYR A 27 10.64 2.26 -12.99
CA TYR A 27 11.36 2.48 -11.73
C TYR A 27 11.49 1.23 -10.85
N PHE A 28 10.38 0.54 -10.61
CA PHE A 28 10.36 -0.63 -9.72
C PHE A 28 10.63 -1.94 -10.47
N ASN A 29 10.67 -1.93 -11.81
CA ASN A 29 10.85 -3.10 -12.68
C ASN A 29 9.84 -4.23 -12.44
N ARG A 30 8.75 -3.96 -11.71
CA ARG A 30 7.59 -4.82 -11.51
C ARG A 30 6.39 -3.98 -11.08
N LYS A 31 5.19 -4.54 -11.28
CA LYS A 31 3.98 -4.06 -10.64
C LYS A 31 4.03 -4.42 -9.15
N PHE A 32 3.57 -3.51 -8.29
CA PHE A 32 3.30 -3.80 -6.90
C PHE A 32 1.94 -3.25 -6.47
N GLU A 33 1.35 -3.92 -5.49
CA GLU A 33 0.12 -3.50 -4.82
C GLU A 33 0.28 -3.74 -3.32
N ILE A 34 -0.15 -2.80 -2.49
CA ILE A 34 -0.18 -2.93 -1.03
C ILE A 34 -1.55 -2.49 -0.54
N TYR A 35 -2.31 -3.43 0.02
CA TYR A 35 -3.67 -3.23 0.51
C TYR A 35 -3.69 -3.11 2.03
N LEU A 36 -4.45 -2.17 2.55
CA LEU A 36 -4.90 -2.14 3.93
C LEU A 36 -6.26 -2.86 4.02
N LEU A 37 -6.30 -3.90 4.85
CA LEU A 37 -7.46 -4.75 5.03
C LEU A 37 -7.87 -4.78 6.50
N GLU A 38 -9.18 -4.72 6.74
CA GLU A 38 -9.78 -5.01 8.03
C GLU A 38 -10.22 -6.48 8.08
N LYS A 39 -9.77 -7.18 9.12
CA LYS A 39 -10.13 -8.56 9.45
C LYS A 39 -11.56 -8.57 9.99
N LYS A 40 -12.51 -9.08 9.20
CA LYS A 40 -13.82 -9.51 9.73
C LYS A 40 -13.90 -11.03 9.71
N THR A 41 -14.71 -11.59 10.61
CA THR A 41 -14.85 -13.03 10.85
C THR A 41 -15.11 -13.84 9.57
N LEU A 42 -15.84 -13.27 8.60
CA LEU A 42 -16.25 -13.97 7.38
C LEU A 42 -15.59 -13.45 6.09
N LYS A 43 -15.03 -12.23 6.11
CA LYS A 43 -14.40 -11.62 4.93
C LYS A 43 -13.45 -10.50 5.31
N ARG A 44 -12.41 -10.29 4.51
CA ARG A 44 -11.58 -9.09 4.62
C ARG A 44 -12.32 -7.91 4.02
N ASN A 45 -12.41 -6.83 4.77
CA ASN A 45 -12.96 -5.57 4.29
C ASN A 45 -11.81 -4.70 3.75
N TYR A 46 -11.95 -4.21 2.53
CA TYR A 46 -10.93 -3.42 1.86
C TYR A 46 -11.08 -1.94 2.24
N ILE A 47 -10.01 -1.34 2.78
CA ILE A 47 -10.03 0.07 3.23
C ILE A 47 -9.36 0.98 2.20
N LEU A 48 -8.12 0.68 1.82
CA LEU A 48 -7.35 1.44 0.85
C LEU A 48 -6.20 0.60 0.30
N HIS A 49 -5.62 0.99 -0.83
CA HIS A 49 -4.38 0.41 -1.32
C HIS A 49 -3.48 1.43 -1.98
N MET A 50 -2.22 1.05 -2.14
CA MET A 50 -1.25 1.73 -2.97
C MET A 50 -0.82 0.81 -4.11
N ASP A 51 -0.76 1.33 -5.34
CA ASP A 51 -0.18 0.62 -6.48
C ASP A 51 0.66 1.53 -7.37
N ASN A 52 1.42 0.93 -8.28
CA ASN A 52 2.11 1.63 -9.37
C ASN A 52 1.52 1.27 -10.75
N ALA A 53 0.23 0.94 -10.84
CA ALA A 53 -0.34 0.16 -11.95
C ALA A 53 -0.17 0.78 -13.36
N ASP A 54 -0.02 2.10 -13.47
CA ASP A 54 0.10 2.78 -14.75
C ASP A 54 1.56 2.75 -15.26
N THR A 55 1.84 1.90 -16.25
CA THR A 55 3.17 1.84 -16.92
C THR A 55 3.62 3.16 -17.56
N ARG A 56 2.69 4.11 -17.82
CA ARG A 56 3.01 5.45 -18.32
C ARG A 56 3.39 6.41 -17.19
N GLN A 57 3.03 6.10 -15.94
CA GLN A 57 3.28 6.94 -14.77
C GLN A 57 4.22 6.23 -13.80
N MET A 58 5.37 6.84 -13.54
CA MET A 58 6.38 6.22 -12.67
C MET A 58 5.97 6.22 -11.20
N MET A 59 5.05 7.11 -10.83
CA MET A 59 4.69 7.41 -9.45
C MET A 59 3.57 6.50 -8.94
N PRO A 60 3.72 5.90 -7.75
CA PRO A 60 2.63 5.16 -7.14
C PRO A 60 1.47 6.08 -6.74
N LYS A 61 0.29 5.49 -6.64
CA LYS A 61 -0.95 6.16 -6.24
C LYS A 61 -1.63 5.40 -5.11
N ILE A 62 -2.39 6.14 -4.31
CA ILE A 62 -3.20 5.59 -3.24
C ILE A 62 -4.67 5.71 -3.65
N TYR A 63 -5.43 4.64 -3.40
CA TYR A 63 -6.85 4.53 -3.70
C TYR A 63 -7.61 4.10 -2.45
N LYS A 64 -8.76 4.72 -2.18
CA LYS A 64 -9.63 4.37 -1.05
C LYS A 64 -10.73 3.38 -1.46
N GLY A 65 -11.28 2.67 -0.47
CA GLY A 65 -12.15 1.51 -0.67
C GLY A 65 -13.64 1.74 -0.65
N ALA A 66 -14.14 2.90 -0.22
CA ALA A 66 -15.58 3.15 -0.25
C ALA A 66 -15.94 4.66 -0.28
N GLN A 67 -16.44 5.13 -1.43
CA GLN A 67 -17.66 5.93 -1.63
C GLN A 67 -17.69 6.49 -3.06
N GLY A 68 -18.35 5.76 -3.98
CA GLY A 68 -18.94 6.27 -5.23
C GLY A 68 -18.03 6.83 -6.32
N SER A 69 -16.76 7.13 -6.05
CA SER A 69 -15.83 7.66 -7.05
C SER A 69 -14.43 7.15 -6.77
N LYS A 70 -13.82 6.52 -7.78
CA LYS A 70 -12.38 6.26 -7.83
C LYS A 70 -11.63 7.59 -7.89
N ARG A 71 -11.65 8.39 -6.83
CA ARG A 71 -10.79 9.56 -6.72
C ARG A 71 -9.43 9.07 -6.24
N PRO A 72 -8.39 9.08 -7.10
CA PRO A 72 -7.03 8.88 -6.63
C PRO A 72 -6.71 10.05 -5.73
N ASP A 73 -6.71 9.82 -4.43
CA ASP A 73 -6.35 10.86 -3.49
C ASP A 73 -4.83 10.81 -3.35
N PHE A 74 -4.21 11.84 -3.93
CA PHE A 74 -2.85 12.30 -3.73
C PHE A 74 -1.74 11.39 -4.26
N GLY A 75 -1.09 11.89 -5.30
CA GLY A 75 0.06 11.27 -5.94
C GLY A 75 1.26 11.26 -5.01
N ILE A 76 1.82 10.08 -4.80
CA ILE A 76 3.16 9.97 -4.24
C ILE A 76 4.12 10.58 -5.27
N THR A 77 4.56 11.81 -5.03
CA THR A 77 5.45 12.56 -5.95
C THR A 77 6.90 12.10 -5.97
N THR A 78 7.21 10.95 -5.37
CA THR A 78 8.59 10.47 -5.17
C THR A 78 8.66 8.98 -5.49
N LEU A 79 9.82 8.57 -6.00
CA LEU A 79 10.14 7.17 -6.26
C LEU A 79 10.92 6.54 -5.10
N ASN A 80 11.36 7.34 -4.13
CA ASN A 80 12.06 6.86 -2.96
C ASN A 80 11.13 5.97 -2.12
N TRP A 81 11.52 4.70 -1.94
CA TRP A 81 10.71 3.72 -1.22
C TRP A 81 10.42 4.11 0.22
N ASN A 82 11.36 4.75 0.92
CA ASN A 82 11.14 5.18 2.29
C ASN A 82 10.11 6.32 2.36
N ASP A 83 10.20 7.29 1.46
CA ASP A 83 9.21 8.36 1.39
C ASP A 83 7.82 7.84 1.01
N ILE A 84 7.77 6.87 0.09
CA ILE A 84 6.54 6.15 -0.28
C ILE A 84 5.92 5.50 0.96
N LYS A 85 6.70 4.76 1.74
CA LYS A 85 6.23 4.13 2.97
C LYS A 85 5.76 5.16 4.00
N THR A 86 6.48 6.26 4.16
CA THR A 86 6.11 7.34 5.08
C THR A 86 4.78 7.97 4.67
N LYS A 87 4.62 8.34 3.38
CA LYS A 87 3.35 8.88 2.88
C LYS A 87 2.20 7.90 3.09
N PHE A 88 2.38 6.64 2.69
CA PHE A 88 1.34 5.62 2.86
C PHE A 88 1.00 5.37 4.33
N THR A 89 1.98 5.45 5.23
CA THR A 89 1.76 5.40 6.69
C THR A 89 0.82 6.52 7.13
N GLU A 90 1.04 7.77 6.71
CA GLU A 90 0.16 8.88 7.09
C GLU A 90 -1.28 8.65 6.60
N TYR A 91 -1.47 8.13 5.38
CA TYR A 91 -2.81 7.79 4.89
C TYR A 91 -3.47 6.70 5.72
N ILE A 92 -2.75 5.61 6.02
CA ILE A 92 -3.28 4.54 6.88
C ILE A 92 -3.63 5.09 8.27
N VAL A 93 -2.78 5.92 8.86
CA VAL A 93 -3.02 6.51 10.18
C VAL A 93 -4.21 7.45 10.17
N SER A 94 -4.42 8.22 9.10
CA SER A 94 -5.61 9.08 8.97
C SER A 94 -6.92 8.27 8.94
N GLU A 95 -6.87 7.02 8.48
CA GLU A 95 -8.03 6.13 8.35
C GLU A 95 -8.25 5.26 9.60
N LEU A 96 -7.18 4.83 10.26
CA LEU A 96 -7.24 3.98 11.46
C LEU A 96 -7.21 4.77 12.78
N GLY A 97 -6.85 6.04 12.72
CA GLY A 97 -6.65 6.93 13.87
C GLY A 97 -5.23 6.93 14.43
N GLU A 98 -4.85 8.06 15.02
CA GLU A 98 -3.50 8.36 15.52
C GLU A 98 -2.98 7.35 16.55
N LYS A 99 -3.89 6.73 17.33
CA LYS A 99 -3.56 5.68 18.30
C LYS A 99 -2.90 4.44 17.67
N GLN A 100 -3.04 4.26 16.36
CA GLN A 100 -2.48 3.12 15.63
C GLN A 100 -1.12 3.43 14.98
N ARG A 101 -0.63 4.68 15.02
CA ARG A 101 0.58 5.13 14.31
C ARG A 101 1.78 4.22 14.47
N GLU A 102 2.14 3.88 15.70
CA GLU A 102 3.33 3.06 15.96
C GLU A 102 3.19 1.62 15.45
N LYS A 103 1.99 1.06 15.48
CA LYS A 103 1.72 -0.27 14.91
C LYS A 103 1.80 -0.24 13.38
N VAL A 104 1.25 0.81 12.76
CA VAL A 104 1.31 1.02 11.31
C VAL A 104 2.76 1.19 10.87
N LYS A 105 3.55 2.05 11.52
CA LYS A 105 4.98 2.22 11.24
C LYS A 105 5.74 0.90 11.32
N LYS A 106 5.50 0.10 12.37
CA LYS A 106 6.13 -1.21 12.54
C LYS A 106 5.75 -2.20 11.44
N ALA A 107 4.49 -2.20 10.99
CA ALA A 107 4.04 -3.03 9.88
C ALA A 107 4.67 -2.56 8.55
N MET A 108 4.65 -1.27 8.28
CA MET A 108 5.24 -0.66 7.08
C MET A 108 6.76 -0.87 6.99
N GLY A 109 7.46 -0.87 8.13
CA GLY A 109 8.89 -1.15 8.21
C GLY A 109 9.29 -2.55 7.75
N LYS A 110 8.35 -3.52 7.75
CA LYS A 110 8.58 -4.89 7.28
C LYS A 110 8.45 -5.04 5.77
N LEU A 111 7.94 -4.03 5.06
CA LEU A 111 7.85 -4.06 3.60
C LEU A 111 9.22 -3.82 2.96
N SER A 112 9.68 -4.82 2.22
CA SER A 112 10.83 -4.70 1.33
C SER A 112 10.51 -3.78 0.15
N SER A 113 11.55 -3.21 -0.47
CA SER A 113 11.35 -2.45 -1.70
C SER A 113 10.96 -3.39 -2.84
N PRO A 114 9.97 -3.06 -3.67
CA PRO A 114 9.63 -3.85 -4.84
C PRO A 114 10.72 -3.79 -5.92
N LYS A 115 11.83 -3.07 -5.73
CA LYS A 115 12.97 -3.10 -6.65
C LYS A 115 13.93 -4.28 -6.39
N ILE A 116 13.89 -4.85 -5.18
CA ILE A 116 14.74 -5.99 -4.76
C ILE A 116 14.18 -7.27 -5.38
#